data_AF-A0A7C4GAS5-F1
#
_entry.id   AF-A0A7C4GAS5-F1
#
_cell.length_a   1.000
_cell.length_b   1.000
_cell.length_c   1.000
_cell.angle_alpha   90.00
_cell.angle_beta   90.00
_cell.angle_gamma   90.00
#
_symmetry.space_group_name_H-M   'P 1'
#
loop_
_entity.id
_entity.type
_entity.pdbx_description
1 polymer ?
#
loop_
_entity_poly.entity_id
_entity_poly.type
_entity_poly.pdbx_seq_one_letter_code
_entity_poly.pdbx_strand_id
1 'polypeptide(L)'
;MLAEFDSPGALLTAAEQVRDAGFRRWDTHSPFPVHGIDQAMGIRRTRLPWIVFVAGLFGVTAGLALQWLTNAASAADAPGLWTIFQGYNYVISEKPALSLPAFIPVIFELTILCAALAAVIGMFAMNNLPRHAHPLLAHPRFRRVTSDRFFLVIDADDPQFDPARTRDFLRQLPDAVAVETVPEDLSPTGLPRGLVIAITILVALALLPPLLVARARLSKTTQPRIHLIQDMDNQ
;
A
#
# COMPACT_ATOMS: atom_id res chain seq x y z
N MET A 1 -18.90 -20.00 -4.13
CA MET A 1 -18.75 -21.46 -4.29
C MET A 1 -17.29 -21.79 -4.60
N LEU A 2 -16.76 -22.88 -4.03
CA LEU A 2 -15.34 -23.25 -4.07
C LEU A 2 -15.17 -24.57 -4.85
N ALA A 3 -14.20 -24.63 -5.77
CA ALA A 3 -13.75 -25.87 -6.41
C ALA A 3 -12.27 -26.13 -6.10
N GLU A 4 -11.91 -27.38 -5.80
CA GLU A 4 -10.55 -27.86 -5.50
C GLU A 4 -9.96 -28.61 -6.71
N PHE A 5 -8.68 -28.36 -7.01
CA PHE A 5 -7.91 -29.02 -8.07
C PHE A 5 -6.55 -29.50 -7.56
N ASP A 6 -6.05 -30.59 -8.15
CA ASP A 6 -4.76 -31.22 -7.81
C ASP A 6 -3.57 -30.63 -8.57
N SER A 7 -3.80 -29.97 -9.71
CA SER A 7 -2.72 -29.49 -10.59
C SER A 7 -2.95 -28.07 -11.10
N PRO A 8 -1.87 -27.32 -11.40
CA PRO A 8 -1.98 -25.99 -11.98
C PRO A 8 -2.55 -26.01 -13.41
N GLY A 9 -2.32 -27.09 -14.17
CA GLY A 9 -2.89 -27.24 -15.52
C GLY A 9 -4.41 -27.42 -15.50
N ALA A 10 -4.93 -28.16 -14.51
CA ALA A 10 -6.37 -28.28 -14.29
C ALA A 10 -6.98 -26.92 -13.92
N LEU A 11 -6.33 -26.16 -13.03
CA LEU A 11 -6.77 -24.80 -12.68
C LEU A 11 -6.81 -23.86 -13.90
N LEU A 12 -5.80 -23.90 -14.77
CA LEU A 12 -5.77 -23.09 -16.00
C LEU A 12 -6.95 -23.40 -16.92
N THR A 13 -7.18 -24.69 -17.18
CA THR A 13 -8.29 -25.15 -18.04
C THR A 13 -9.65 -24.79 -17.44
N ALA A 14 -9.79 -24.94 -16.12
CA ALA A 14 -10.99 -24.53 -15.39
C ALA A 14 -11.23 -23.01 -15.46
N ALA A 15 -10.17 -22.21 -15.31
CA ALA A 15 -10.26 -20.75 -15.40
C ALA A 15 -10.71 -20.28 -16.79
N GLU A 16 -10.20 -20.90 -17.87
CA GLU A 16 -10.67 -20.61 -19.23
C GLU A 16 -12.16 -20.93 -19.42
N GLN A 17 -12.62 -22.08 -18.94
CA GLN A 17 -14.03 -22.47 -19.03
C GLN A 17 -14.95 -21.56 -18.21
N VAL A 18 -14.51 -21.14 -17.02
CA VAL A 18 -15.28 -20.21 -16.17
C VAL A 18 -15.35 -18.81 -16.80
N ARG A 19 -14.25 -18.34 -17.39
CA ARG A 19 -14.23 -17.10 -18.18
C ARG A 19 -15.20 -17.18 -19.36
N ASP A 20 -15.13 -18.26 -20.13
CA ASP A 20 -15.91 -18.45 -21.36
C ASP A 20 -17.40 -18.68 -21.06
N ALA A 21 -17.73 -19.23 -19.88
CA ALA A 21 -19.10 -19.32 -19.37
C ALA A 21 -19.70 -17.93 -19.02
N GLY A 22 -18.87 -16.91 -18.84
CA GLY A 22 -19.29 -15.52 -18.65
C GLY A 22 -19.35 -15.03 -17.21
N PHE A 23 -18.83 -15.80 -16.26
CA PHE A 23 -18.69 -15.36 -14.87
C PHE A 23 -17.73 -14.15 -14.79
N ARG A 24 -18.07 -13.16 -13.96
CA ARG A 24 -17.33 -11.89 -13.83
C ARG A 24 -16.71 -11.68 -12.46
N ARG A 25 -17.30 -12.23 -11.40
CA ARG A 25 -16.85 -12.15 -10.01
C ARG A 25 -16.41 -13.53 -9.55
N TRP A 26 -15.17 -13.85 -9.87
CA TRP A 26 -14.53 -15.09 -9.46
C TRP A 26 -13.03 -14.87 -9.38
N ASP A 27 -12.36 -15.72 -8.61
CA ASP A 27 -10.92 -15.63 -8.39
C ASP A 27 -10.30 -17.03 -8.33
N THR A 28 -8.99 -17.09 -8.53
CA THR A 28 -8.21 -18.32 -8.40
C THR A 28 -7.19 -18.17 -7.29
N HIS A 29 -6.97 -19.25 -6.55
CA HIS A 29 -6.00 -19.27 -5.47
C HIS A 29 -5.03 -20.43 -5.67
N SER A 30 -3.74 -20.10 -5.71
CA SER A 30 -2.65 -21.05 -5.90
C SER A 30 -1.53 -20.80 -4.88
N PRO A 31 -0.77 -21.84 -4.49
CA PRO A 31 0.35 -21.72 -3.56
C PRO A 31 1.54 -20.97 -4.16
N PHE A 32 1.60 -20.86 -5.49
CA PHE A 32 2.64 -20.16 -6.24
C PHE A 32 2.07 -19.51 -7.50
N PRO A 33 2.77 -18.55 -8.12
CA PRO A 33 2.33 -17.93 -9.37
C PRO A 33 2.25 -18.94 -10.51
N VAL A 34 1.05 -19.17 -11.04
CA VAL A 34 0.83 -20.06 -12.19
C VAL A 34 0.98 -19.24 -13.47
N HIS A 35 1.94 -19.62 -14.33
CA HIS A 35 2.17 -18.93 -15.58
C HIS A 35 0.96 -19.05 -16.50
N GLY A 36 0.50 -17.93 -17.06
CA GLY A 36 -0.65 -17.89 -17.97
C GLY A 36 -2.02 -17.79 -17.29
N ILE A 37 -2.09 -17.84 -15.95
CA ILE A 37 -3.37 -17.73 -15.23
C ILE A 37 -4.08 -16.41 -15.51
N ASP A 38 -3.32 -15.31 -15.61
CA ASP A 38 -3.85 -13.99 -15.94
C ASP A 38 -4.58 -13.97 -17.31
N GLN A 39 -4.03 -14.69 -18.29
CA GLN A 39 -4.62 -14.80 -19.63
C GLN A 39 -5.83 -15.74 -19.61
N ALA A 40 -5.74 -16.86 -18.89
CA ALA A 40 -6.83 -17.80 -18.69
C ALA A 40 -8.05 -17.12 -18.02
N MET A 41 -7.81 -16.28 -17.00
CA MET A 41 -8.84 -15.48 -16.34
C MET A 41 -9.31 -14.28 -17.18
N GLY A 42 -8.52 -13.82 -18.15
CA GLY A 42 -8.82 -12.64 -18.95
C GLY A 42 -8.71 -11.33 -18.16
N ILE A 43 -7.84 -11.27 -17.15
CA ILE A 43 -7.68 -10.05 -16.34
C ILE A 43 -6.93 -8.97 -17.10
N ARG A 44 -7.29 -7.71 -16.84
CA ARG A 44 -6.61 -6.55 -17.41
C ARG A 44 -5.32 -6.27 -16.66
N ARG A 45 -4.36 -5.65 -17.34
CA ARG A 45 -3.13 -5.15 -16.69
C ARG A 45 -3.45 -4.20 -15.55
N THR A 46 -2.73 -4.35 -14.44
CA THR A 46 -2.85 -3.48 -13.27
C THR A 46 -2.44 -2.03 -13.59
N ARG A 47 -3.06 -1.08 -12.88
CA ARG A 47 -2.72 0.36 -12.95
C ARG A 47 -1.55 0.73 -12.02
N LEU A 48 -1.08 -0.20 -11.19
CA LEU A 48 -0.02 0.03 -10.22
C LEU A 48 1.27 0.63 -10.81
N PRO A 49 1.77 0.20 -11.99
CA PRO A 49 2.97 0.79 -12.58
C PRO A 49 2.87 2.29 -12.84
N TRP A 50 1.68 2.79 -13.22
CA TRP A 50 1.45 4.21 -13.42
C TRP A 50 1.48 5.00 -12.11
N ILE A 51 0.94 4.42 -11.04
CA ILE A 51 0.99 5.02 -9.69
C ILE A 51 2.46 5.14 -9.23
N VAL A 52 3.23 4.06 -9.40
CA VAL A 52 4.66 4.02 -9.07
C VAL A 52 5.45 5.03 -9.88
N PHE A 53 5.17 5.15 -11.18
CA PHE A 53 5.82 6.15 -12.04
C PHE A 53 5.57 7.59 -11.57
N VAL A 54 4.31 7.93 -11.29
CA VAL A 54 3.94 9.27 -10.80
C VAL A 54 4.56 9.55 -9.43
N ALA A 55 4.61 8.57 -8.53
CA ALA A 55 5.27 8.70 -7.24
C ALA A 55 6.79 8.86 -7.37
N GLY A 56 7.43 8.15 -8.30
CA GLY A 56 8.85 8.34 -8.62
C GLY A 56 9.12 9.74 -9.17
N LEU A 57 8.29 10.22 -10.11
CA LEU A 57 8.39 11.58 -10.64
C LEU A 57 8.22 12.63 -9.53
N PHE A 58 7.28 12.40 -8.60
CA PHE A 58 7.15 13.22 -7.41
C PHE A 58 8.44 13.21 -6.58
N GLY A 59 9.05 12.04 -6.34
CA GLY A 59 10.35 11.93 -5.65
C GLY A 59 11.47 12.72 -6.32
N VAL A 60 11.56 12.71 -7.66
CA VAL A 60 12.50 13.55 -8.42
C VAL A 60 12.26 15.03 -8.16
N THR A 61 11.01 15.47 -8.32
CA THR A 61 10.64 16.89 -8.14
C THR A 61 10.84 17.35 -6.70
N ALA A 62 10.49 16.52 -5.72
CA ALA A 62 10.66 16.78 -4.30
C ALA A 62 12.14 16.83 -3.92
N GLY A 63 12.98 15.94 -4.46
CA GLY A 63 14.42 15.95 -4.20
C GLY A 63 15.14 17.17 -4.80
N LEU A 64 14.73 17.60 -5.99
CA LEU A 64 15.21 18.86 -6.59
C LEU A 64 14.74 20.07 -5.79
N ALA A 65 13.45 20.13 -5.47
CA ALA A 65 12.86 21.25 -4.71
C ALA A 65 13.45 21.34 -3.30
N LEU A 66 13.64 20.22 -2.61
CA LEU A 66 14.23 20.17 -1.27
C LEU A 66 15.67 20.72 -1.28
N GLN A 67 16.50 20.29 -2.23
CA GLN A 67 17.89 20.70 -2.28
C GLN A 67 18.07 22.13 -2.78
N TRP A 68 17.22 22.57 -3.71
CA TRP A 68 17.13 23.98 -4.09
C TRP A 68 16.71 24.83 -2.89
N LEU A 69 15.68 24.39 -2.16
CA LEU A 69 15.20 25.08 -0.98
C LEU A 69 16.28 25.18 0.10
N THR A 70 17.04 24.12 0.38
CA THR A 70 18.01 24.15 1.47
C THR A 70 19.32 24.85 1.12
N ASN A 71 19.79 24.77 -0.14
CA ASN A 71 21.09 25.30 -0.54
C ASN A 71 21.04 26.67 -1.23
N ALA A 72 19.98 26.97 -1.97
CA ALA A 72 19.95 28.13 -2.87
C ALA A 72 18.86 29.15 -2.53
N ALA A 73 17.72 28.73 -1.99
CA ALA A 73 16.63 29.64 -1.69
C ALA A 73 16.97 30.53 -0.48
N SER A 74 16.91 31.85 -0.66
CA SER A 74 16.97 32.82 0.44
C SER A 74 15.57 33.40 0.72
N ALA A 75 15.38 34.02 1.89
CA ALA A 75 14.12 34.69 2.25
C ALA A 75 13.62 35.71 1.20
N ALA A 76 14.53 36.27 0.40
CA ALA A 76 14.22 37.19 -0.69
C ALA A 76 13.67 36.51 -1.97
N ASP A 77 14.01 35.23 -2.21
CA ASP A 77 13.65 34.51 -3.43
C ASP A 77 12.24 33.89 -3.36
N ALA A 78 11.67 33.82 -2.15
CA ALA A 78 10.40 33.18 -1.87
C ALA A 78 9.52 34.02 -0.91
N PRO A 79 9.13 35.25 -1.30
CA PRO A 79 8.30 36.12 -0.46
C PRO A 79 6.93 35.47 -0.19
N GLY A 80 6.61 35.24 1.09
CA GLY A 80 5.34 34.66 1.53
C GLY A 80 5.40 33.19 1.97
N LEU A 81 6.51 32.48 1.74
CA LEU A 81 6.74 31.17 2.37
C LEU A 81 7.03 31.35 3.86
N TRP A 82 6.40 30.55 4.71
CA TRP A 82 6.61 30.57 6.16
C TRP A 82 8.09 30.42 6.50
N THR A 83 8.53 31.01 7.62
CA THR A 83 9.94 31.05 8.05
C THR A 83 10.60 29.66 8.17
N ILE A 84 9.81 28.60 8.32
CA ILE A 84 10.29 27.21 8.35
C ILE A 84 10.66 26.65 6.97
N PHE A 85 10.21 27.29 5.89
CA PHE A 85 10.51 26.98 4.50
C PHE A 85 11.39 28.08 3.87
N GLN A 86 12.23 28.73 4.69
CA GLN A 86 13.28 29.59 4.18
C GLN A 86 14.59 28.81 4.21
N GLY A 87 15.20 28.67 3.04
CA GLY A 87 16.53 28.10 2.92
C GLY A 87 17.60 28.96 3.56
N TYR A 88 18.79 28.39 3.68
CA TYR A 88 19.97 29.10 4.13
C TYR A 88 21.08 28.91 3.10
N ASN A 89 21.24 29.91 2.23
CA ASN A 89 22.31 29.91 1.25
C ASN A 89 23.67 30.01 1.96
N TYR A 90 24.37 28.88 2.03
CA TYR A 90 25.69 28.78 2.64
C TYR A 90 26.72 28.34 1.61
N VAL A 91 27.69 29.21 1.35
CA VAL A 91 28.75 28.95 0.38
C VAL A 91 29.75 27.95 0.97
N ILE A 92 29.71 26.71 0.47
CA ILE A 92 30.60 25.62 0.90
C ILE A 92 31.68 25.43 -0.16
N SER A 93 32.93 25.75 0.18
CA SER A 93 34.10 25.55 -0.68
C SER A 93 33.94 26.17 -2.09
N GLU A 94 33.28 27.33 -2.17
CA GLU A 94 33.01 28.08 -3.42
C GLU A 94 32.28 27.29 -4.51
N LYS A 95 31.63 26.18 -4.15
CA LYS A 95 30.82 25.41 -5.10
C LYS A 95 29.55 26.18 -5.46
N PRO A 96 29.02 26.02 -6.69
CA PRO A 96 27.72 26.58 -7.05
C PRO A 96 26.64 26.07 -6.10
N ALA A 97 25.78 26.98 -5.62
CA ALA A 97 24.66 26.64 -4.73
C ALA A 97 23.70 25.60 -5.35
N LEU A 98 23.64 25.53 -6.68
CA LEU A 98 22.94 24.51 -7.45
C LEU A 98 23.94 23.62 -8.21
N SER A 99 24.45 22.60 -7.52
CA SER A 99 25.34 21.60 -8.11
C SER A 99 24.57 20.32 -8.40
N LEU A 100 24.08 20.19 -9.64
CA LEU A 100 23.35 18.98 -10.07
C LEU A 100 24.13 17.67 -9.77
N PRO A 101 25.44 17.55 -10.05
CA PRO A 101 26.18 16.33 -9.73
C PRO A 101 26.16 15.96 -8.25
N ALA A 102 26.20 16.96 -7.36
CA ALA A 102 26.10 16.74 -5.92
C ALA A 102 24.67 16.36 -5.49
N PHE A 103 23.65 16.77 -6.25
CA PHE A 103 22.25 16.54 -5.92
C PHE A 103 21.72 15.17 -6.37
N ILE A 104 22.35 14.54 -7.37
CA ILE A 104 21.91 13.25 -7.93
C ILE A 104 21.71 12.17 -6.86
N PRO A 105 22.63 11.93 -5.91
CA PRO A 105 22.43 10.88 -4.91
C PRO A 105 21.14 11.05 -4.11
N VAL A 106 20.85 12.27 -3.64
CA VAL A 106 19.63 12.55 -2.87
C VAL A 106 18.37 12.44 -3.73
N ILE A 107 18.40 12.94 -4.97
CA ILE A 107 17.28 12.83 -5.91
C ILE A 107 16.98 11.35 -6.20
N PHE A 108 18.01 10.56 -6.45
CA PHE A 108 17.91 9.14 -6.73
C PHE A 108 17.26 8.37 -5.56
N GLU A 109 17.76 8.59 -4.34
CA GLU A 109 17.20 7.94 -3.15
C GLU A 109 15.74 8.34 -2.89
N LEU A 110 15.39 9.63 -3.03
CA LEU A 110 14.00 10.08 -2.90
C LEU A 110 13.08 9.51 -3.98
N THR A 111 13.59 9.39 -5.21
CA THR A 111 12.86 8.76 -6.32
C THR A 111 12.52 7.30 -5.98
N ILE A 112 13.52 6.53 -5.55
CA ILE A 112 13.35 5.11 -5.22
C ILE A 112 12.46 4.95 -3.98
N LEU A 113 12.66 5.77 -2.95
CA LEU A 113 11.86 5.74 -1.73
C LEU A 113 10.37 5.98 -2.04
N CYS A 114 10.05 7.05 -2.77
CA CYS A 114 8.67 7.35 -3.13
C CYS A 114 8.06 6.27 -4.04
N ALA A 115 8.81 5.77 -5.03
CA ALA A 115 8.36 4.69 -5.91
C ALA A 115 8.10 3.38 -5.14
N ALA A 116 9.01 2.97 -4.25
CA ALA A 116 8.89 1.75 -3.47
C ALA A 116 7.74 1.81 -2.47
N LEU A 117 7.57 2.94 -1.76
CA LEU A 117 6.44 3.13 -0.86
C LEU A 117 5.11 3.11 -1.62
N ALA A 118 5.02 3.78 -2.77
CA ALA A 118 3.83 3.74 -3.60
C ALA A 118 3.54 2.35 -4.16
N ALA A 119 4.58 1.56 -4.49
CA ALA A 119 4.42 0.18 -4.95
C ALA A 119 3.82 -0.71 -3.86
N VAL A 120 4.37 -0.66 -2.64
CA VAL A 120 3.92 -1.49 -1.51
C VAL A 120 2.52 -1.07 -1.05
N ILE A 121 2.33 0.22 -0.77
CA ILE A 121 1.04 0.76 -0.29
C ILE A 121 -0.03 0.62 -1.39
N GLY A 122 0.33 0.91 -2.64
CA GLY A 122 -0.57 0.76 -3.78
C GLY A 122 -0.99 -0.69 -4.01
N MET A 123 -0.06 -1.65 -3.88
CA MET A 123 -0.38 -3.07 -3.96
C MET A 123 -1.34 -3.49 -2.85
N PHE A 124 -1.10 -3.08 -1.60
CA PHE A 124 -2.03 -3.38 -0.51
C PHE A 124 -3.41 -2.77 -0.75
N ALA A 125 -3.48 -1.48 -1.11
CA ALA A 125 -4.74 -0.79 -1.33
C ALA A 125 -5.55 -1.40 -2.49
N MET A 126 -4.89 -1.73 -3.61
CA MET A 126 -5.57 -2.31 -4.78
C MET A 126 -6.05 -3.74 -4.55
N ASN A 127 -5.40 -4.48 -3.66
CA ASN A 127 -5.80 -5.83 -3.27
C ASN A 127 -6.76 -5.84 -2.05
N ASN A 128 -7.25 -4.67 -1.61
CA ASN A 128 -8.07 -4.51 -0.41
C ASN A 128 -7.43 -5.12 0.86
N LEU A 129 -6.12 -4.96 1.00
CA LEU A 129 -5.35 -5.36 2.18
C LEU A 129 -5.11 -4.16 3.11
N PRO A 130 -5.06 -4.38 4.44
CA PRO A 130 -5.18 -5.66 5.14
C PRO A 130 -6.64 -6.14 5.27
N ARG A 131 -6.91 -7.39 4.88
CA ARG A 131 -8.19 -8.08 5.11
C ARG A 131 -7.96 -9.23 6.09
N HIS A 132 -8.19 -8.96 7.37
CA HIS A 132 -7.87 -9.91 8.45
C HIS A 132 -8.78 -11.14 8.50
N ALA A 133 -10.04 -10.99 8.07
CA ALA A 133 -11.01 -12.07 8.02
C ALA A 133 -11.53 -12.24 6.58
N HIS A 134 -11.45 -13.46 6.08
CA HIS A 134 -12.04 -13.87 4.82
C HIS A 134 -12.75 -15.22 5.02
N PRO A 135 -14.02 -15.40 4.61
CA PRO A 135 -14.78 -16.63 4.85
C PRO A 135 -14.07 -17.90 4.37
N LEU A 136 -13.37 -17.81 3.23
CA LEU A 136 -12.53 -18.88 2.68
C LEU A 136 -11.48 -19.41 3.69
N LEU A 137 -10.87 -18.54 4.51
CA LEU A 137 -9.82 -18.95 5.45
C LEU A 137 -10.33 -19.83 6.59
N ALA A 138 -11.62 -19.77 6.91
CA ALA A 138 -12.25 -20.65 7.91
C ALA A 138 -12.56 -22.06 7.35
N HIS A 139 -12.53 -22.22 6.03
CA HIS A 139 -12.97 -23.44 5.39
C HIS A 139 -11.90 -24.55 5.42
N PRO A 140 -12.20 -25.78 5.91
CA PRO A 140 -11.19 -26.80 6.15
C PRO A 140 -10.33 -27.16 4.93
N ARG A 141 -10.95 -27.29 3.75
CA ARG A 141 -10.23 -27.60 2.50
C ARG A 141 -9.31 -26.47 2.06
N PHE A 142 -9.73 -25.21 2.27
CA PHE A 142 -8.97 -24.04 1.83
C PHE A 142 -7.66 -23.86 2.61
N ARG A 143 -7.51 -24.51 3.77
CA ARG A 143 -6.24 -24.50 4.55
C ARG A 143 -5.03 -25.01 3.76
N ARG A 144 -5.24 -25.79 2.70
CA ARG A 144 -4.18 -26.33 1.82
C ARG A 144 -3.81 -25.41 0.66
N VAL A 145 -4.44 -24.24 0.53
CA VAL A 145 -4.22 -23.29 -0.58
C VAL A 145 -2.78 -22.81 -0.72
N THR A 146 -2.04 -22.75 0.38
CA THR A 146 -0.63 -22.36 0.40
C THR A 146 0.33 -23.54 0.41
N SER A 147 -0.18 -24.78 0.39
CA SER A 147 0.64 -26.00 0.50
C SER A 147 0.71 -26.74 -0.84
N ASP A 148 -0.41 -27.29 -1.29
CA ASP A 148 -0.41 -28.27 -2.38
C ASP A 148 -1.69 -28.30 -3.23
N ARG A 149 -2.69 -27.48 -2.88
CA ARG A 149 -3.99 -27.46 -3.57
C ARG A 149 -4.26 -26.15 -4.27
N PHE A 150 -4.97 -26.25 -5.39
CA PHE A 150 -5.40 -25.12 -6.21
C PHE A 150 -6.90 -24.95 -6.07
N PHE A 151 -7.36 -23.70 -6.03
CA PHE A 151 -8.78 -23.41 -5.83
C PHE A 151 -9.30 -22.40 -6.82
N LEU A 152 -10.55 -22.59 -7.23
CA LEU A 152 -11.33 -21.60 -7.97
C LEU A 152 -12.56 -21.23 -7.14
N VAL A 153 -12.82 -19.94 -7.01
CA VAL A 153 -13.92 -19.41 -6.21
C VAL A 153 -14.80 -18.54 -7.08
N ILE A 154 -16.08 -18.88 -7.18
CA ILE A 154 -17.10 -18.02 -7.79
C ILE A 154 -17.84 -17.30 -6.67
N ASP A 155 -17.93 -15.98 -6.73
CA ASP A 155 -18.61 -15.16 -5.73
C ASP A 155 -20.13 -15.30 -5.84
N ALA A 156 -20.83 -15.23 -4.71
CA ALA A 156 -22.29 -15.28 -4.68
C ALA A 156 -22.92 -14.02 -5.30
N ASP A 157 -22.19 -12.91 -5.29
CA ASP A 157 -22.59 -11.64 -5.91
C ASP A 157 -22.48 -11.62 -7.44
N ASP A 158 -21.98 -12.68 -8.08
CA ASP A 158 -21.89 -12.73 -9.53
C ASP A 158 -23.30 -12.73 -10.18
N PRO A 159 -23.56 -11.93 -11.23
CA PRO A 159 -24.87 -11.89 -11.89
C PRO A 159 -25.35 -13.23 -12.47
N GLN A 160 -24.43 -14.16 -12.78
CA GLN A 160 -24.74 -15.49 -13.29
C GLN A 160 -24.77 -16.56 -12.19
N PHE A 161 -24.50 -16.18 -10.94
CA PHE A 161 -24.46 -17.14 -9.84
C PHE A 161 -25.85 -17.68 -9.51
N ASP A 162 -26.04 -18.97 -9.75
CA ASP A 162 -27.12 -19.76 -9.18
C ASP A 162 -26.52 -20.94 -8.39
N PRO A 163 -26.91 -21.19 -7.12
CA PRO A 163 -26.28 -22.21 -6.30
C PRO A 163 -26.34 -23.63 -6.88
N ALA A 164 -27.40 -23.99 -7.59
CA ALA A 164 -27.54 -25.33 -8.17
C ALA A 164 -26.76 -25.42 -9.48
N ARG A 165 -26.99 -24.47 -10.41
CA ARG A 165 -26.34 -24.46 -11.72
C ARG A 165 -24.82 -24.28 -11.62
N THR A 166 -24.36 -23.38 -10.75
CA THR A 166 -22.92 -23.16 -10.54
C THR A 166 -22.27 -24.40 -9.96
N ARG A 167 -22.94 -25.11 -9.04
CA ARG A 167 -22.42 -26.35 -8.48
C ARG A 167 -22.30 -27.43 -9.54
N ASP A 168 -23.32 -27.59 -10.37
CA ASP A 168 -23.33 -28.60 -11.43
C ASP A 168 -22.28 -28.27 -12.49
N PHE A 169 -22.15 -27.00 -12.86
CA PHE A 169 -21.10 -26.51 -13.76
C PHE A 169 -19.70 -26.82 -13.22
N LEU A 170 -19.39 -26.44 -11.97
CA LEU A 170 -18.08 -26.69 -11.36
C LEU A 170 -17.76 -28.18 -11.22
N ARG A 171 -18.78 -29.04 -11.07
CA ARG A 171 -18.61 -30.50 -11.04
C ARG A 171 -18.34 -31.12 -12.41
N GLN A 172 -18.76 -30.45 -13.49
CA GLN A 172 -18.51 -30.88 -14.87
C GLN A 172 -17.12 -30.46 -15.36
N LEU A 173 -16.44 -29.55 -14.65
CA LEU A 173 -15.07 -29.17 -14.99
C LEU A 173 -14.14 -30.38 -14.88
N PRO A 174 -13.21 -30.53 -15.83
CA PRO A 174 -12.22 -31.60 -15.77
C PRO A 174 -11.35 -31.47 -14.52
N ASP A 175 -11.01 -32.61 -13.93
CA ASP A 175 -10.08 -32.71 -12.78
C ASP A 175 -10.51 -31.94 -11.51
N ALA A 176 -11.79 -31.57 -11.40
CA ALA A 176 -12.36 -31.04 -10.17
C ALA A 176 -12.43 -32.14 -9.09
N VAL A 177 -11.62 -31.99 -8.04
CA VAL A 177 -11.53 -32.94 -6.94
C VAL A 177 -12.74 -32.83 -6.02
N ALA A 178 -13.18 -31.60 -5.78
CA ALA A 178 -14.33 -31.32 -4.93
C ALA A 178 -14.94 -29.95 -5.20
N VAL A 179 -16.25 -29.85 -4.98
CA VAL A 179 -17.00 -28.59 -5.07
C VAL A 179 -17.80 -28.40 -3.80
N GLU A 180 -17.53 -27.31 -3.07
CA GLU A 180 -18.14 -27.00 -1.79
C GLU A 180 -18.71 -25.58 -1.74
N THR A 181 -19.78 -25.41 -0.97
CA THR A 181 -20.38 -24.12 -0.69
C THR A 181 -19.78 -23.56 0.57
N VAL A 182 -19.07 -22.44 0.45
CA VAL A 182 -18.56 -21.68 1.59
C VAL A 182 -19.64 -20.67 1.98
N PRO A 183 -20.24 -20.77 3.18
CA PRO A 183 -21.19 -19.77 3.65
C PRO A 183 -20.45 -18.45 3.91
N GLU A 184 -21.07 -17.34 3.53
CA GLU A 184 -20.56 -16.02 3.87
C GLU A 184 -20.89 -15.70 5.33
N ASP A 185 -19.91 -15.16 6.06
CA ASP A 185 -20.11 -14.67 7.42
C ASP A 185 -20.64 -13.24 7.35
N LEU A 186 -21.92 -13.05 7.68
CA LEU A 186 -22.61 -11.75 7.69
C LEU A 186 -22.29 -10.91 8.93
N SER A 187 -21.31 -11.33 9.74
CA SER A 187 -20.86 -10.57 10.91
C SER A 187 -20.40 -9.16 10.51
N PRO A 188 -20.79 -8.11 11.25
CA PRO A 188 -20.48 -6.74 10.89
C PRO A 188 -18.96 -6.49 10.89
N THR A 189 -18.44 -6.00 9.76
CA THR A 189 -17.01 -5.73 9.48
C THR A 189 -16.44 -4.49 10.18
N GLY A 190 -17.12 -3.95 11.19
CA GLY A 190 -16.69 -2.75 11.91
C GLY A 190 -15.56 -3.03 12.89
N LEU A 191 -14.57 -2.13 12.97
CA LEU A 191 -13.56 -2.18 14.02
C LEU A 191 -14.23 -2.12 15.41
N PRO A 192 -13.74 -2.87 16.41
CA PRO A 192 -14.29 -2.78 17.75
C PRO A 192 -14.10 -1.36 18.26
N ARG A 193 -15.17 -0.76 18.80
CA ARG A 193 -15.17 0.65 19.25
C ARG A 193 -14.03 0.96 20.22
N GLY A 194 -13.66 0.00 21.08
CA GLY A 194 -12.54 0.14 22.01
C GLY A 194 -11.19 0.37 21.32
N LEU A 195 -10.93 -0.30 20.20
CA LEU A 195 -9.70 -0.11 19.43
C LEU A 195 -9.66 1.28 18.78
N VAL A 196 -10.77 1.73 18.19
CA VAL A 196 -10.88 3.06 17.59
C VAL A 196 -10.63 4.16 18.63
N ILE A 197 -11.23 4.02 19.81
CA ILE A 197 -11.02 4.95 20.93
C ILE A 197 -9.54 4.95 21.37
N ALA A 198 -8.94 3.77 21.53
CA ALA A 198 -7.53 3.64 21.93
C ALA A 198 -6.58 4.30 20.92
N ILE A 199 -6.78 4.06 19.61
CA ILE A 199 -6.00 4.70 18.54
C ILE A 199 -6.17 6.22 18.59
N THR A 200 -7.40 6.70 18.77
CA THR A 200 -7.68 8.14 18.83
C THR A 200 -6.98 8.81 20.01
N ILE A 201 -7.01 8.19 21.19
CA ILE A 201 -6.29 8.67 22.38
C ILE A 201 -4.78 8.67 22.14
N LEU A 202 -4.24 7.59 21.56
CA LEU A 202 -2.81 7.48 21.25
C LEU A 202 -2.36 8.59 20.30
N VAL A 203 -3.12 8.84 19.23
CA VAL A 203 -2.83 9.93 18.28
C VAL A 203 -2.92 11.29 18.96
N ALA A 204 -3.93 11.53 19.79
CA ALA A 204 -4.06 12.78 20.53
C ALA A 204 -2.88 13.00 21.50
N LEU A 205 -2.42 11.94 22.17
CA LEU A 205 -1.26 11.99 23.06
C LEU A 205 0.04 12.23 22.28
N ALA A 206 0.21 11.59 21.13
CA ALA A 206 1.37 11.77 20.25
C ALA A 206 1.49 13.19 19.67
N LEU A 207 0.38 13.93 19.61
CA LEU A 207 0.36 15.34 19.23
C LEU A 207 0.78 16.29 20.36
N LEU A 208 0.79 15.85 21.62
CA LEU A 208 1.16 16.71 22.76
C LEU A 208 2.63 17.20 22.68
N PRO A 209 3.65 16.36 22.43
CA PRO A 209 5.03 16.84 22.31
C PRO A 209 5.22 17.91 21.24
N PRO A 210 4.77 17.77 19.98
CA PRO A 210 4.92 18.82 18.98
C PRO A 210 4.12 20.09 19.33
N LEU A 211 2.95 19.97 19.96
CA LEU A 211 2.20 21.13 20.47
C LEU A 211 2.95 21.88 21.58
N LEU A 212 3.58 21.16 22.52
CA LEU A 212 4.39 21.75 23.57
C LEU A 212 5.62 22.46 22.99
N VAL A 213 6.28 21.86 21.99
CA VAL A 213 7.39 22.48 21.27
C VAL A 213 6.94 23.73 20.52
N ALA A 214 5.81 23.68 19.82
CA ALA A 214 5.25 24.83 19.12
C ALA A 214 4.88 25.96 20.09
N ARG A 215 4.24 25.63 21.22
CA ARG A 215 3.91 26.59 22.29
C ARG A 215 5.17 27.21 22.86
N ALA A 216 6.21 26.42 23.17
CA ALA A 216 7.48 26.91 23.69
C ALA A 216 8.20 27.83 22.70
N ARG A 217 8.09 27.59 21.39
CA ARG A 217 8.66 28.46 20.35
C ARG A 217 7.92 29.81 20.25
N LEU A 218 6.61 29.82 20.44
CA LEU A 218 5.77 31.03 20.30
C LEU A 218 5.67 31.84 21.60
N SER A 219 5.82 31.20 22.77
CA SER A 219 5.79 31.89 24.06
C SER A 219 7.06 32.72 24.26
N LYS A 220 6.90 33.99 24.61
CA LYS A 220 8.00 34.84 25.08
C LYS A 220 8.10 34.70 26.60
N THR A 221 9.29 34.37 27.10
CA THR A 221 9.59 34.26 28.53
C THR A 221 10.72 35.23 28.86
N THR A 222 10.68 35.80 30.06
CA THR A 222 11.73 36.66 30.63
C THR A 222 12.81 35.88 31.38
N GLN A 223 12.62 34.56 31.57
CA GLN A 223 13.62 33.67 32.15
C GLN A 223 14.50 33.03 31.06
N PRO A 224 15.81 32.82 31.31
CA PRO A 224 16.69 32.16 30.36
C PRO A 224 16.18 30.75 30.04
N ARG A 225 16.23 30.36 28.77
CA ARG A 225 15.82 29.02 28.33
C ARG A 225 16.77 27.99 28.91
N ILE A 226 16.25 26.86 29.38
CA ILE A 226 17.07 25.75 29.85
C ILE A 226 17.73 25.12 28.61
N HIS A 227 19.03 25.33 28.45
CA HIS A 227 19.83 24.68 27.41
C HIS A 227 20.37 23.35 27.96
N LEU A 228 20.06 22.24 27.25
CA LEU A 228 20.57 20.91 27.61
C LEU A 228 22.07 20.76 27.31
N ILE A 229 22.59 21.62 26.44
CA ILE A 229 23.98 21.68 26.01
C ILE A 229 24.62 22.83 26.79
N GLN A 230 25.68 22.54 27.52
CA GLN A 230 26.44 23.52 28.28
C GLN A 230 27.05 24.55 27.32
N ASP A 231 26.84 25.82 27.62
CA ASP A 231 27.30 26.94 26.80
C ASP A 231 28.84 26.98 26.80
N MET A 232 29.45 26.97 25.61
CA MET A 232 30.91 26.91 25.44
C MET A 232 31.59 28.26 25.72
N ASP A 233 30.81 29.34 25.81
CA ASP A 233 31.30 30.70 26.07
C ASP A 233 31.59 30.97 27.56
N ASN A 234 31.33 30.00 28.44
CA ASN A 234 31.50 30.11 29.89
C ASN A 234 32.68 29.28 30.42
N GLN A 235 33.79 29.24 29.66
CA GLN A 235 35.08 28.65 30.07
C GLN A 235 36.10 29.72 30.46
#